data_AF-A0A933SAS1-F1
#
_entry.id   AF-A0A933SAS1-F1
#
_cell.length_a   1.000
_cell.length_b   1.000
_cell.length_c   1.000
_cell.angle_alpha   90.00
_cell.angle_beta   90.00
_cell.angle_gamma   90.00
#
_symmetry.space_group_name_H-M   'P 1'
#
loop_
_entity.id
_entity.type
_entity.pdbx_description
1 polymer ?
#
loop_
_entity_poly.entity_id
_entity_poly.type
_entity_poly.pdbx_seq_one_letter_code
_entity_poly.pdbx_strand_id
1 'polypeptide(L)'
;MIASHAAHALHALACAAMLATANARPFTLADLDWIEGTWRAVQTDATGVRSEAEEHWGAAIGESRLGWFRSVRAGEARFYEFEVMRRDSAGVSVHVKHFGRDVTGWEAPDSASVFRLVRLGEREALFEDARDTRYPHMRWLVRGDSLHVTLTSAKPGARALEFGFARAQPPAAAPEAPKAPAGPAGRPEHPE
;
A
#
# COMPACT_ATOMS: atom_id res chain seq x y z
N MET A 1 -68.74 -31.12 -38.29
CA MET A 1 -67.30 -30.97 -38.04
C MET A 1 -66.94 -29.49 -38.11
N ILE A 2 -66.84 -28.79 -36.97
CA ILE A 2 -66.06 -27.56 -36.87
C ILE A 2 -65.53 -27.51 -35.42
N ALA A 3 -64.22 -27.58 -35.25
CA ALA A 3 -63.56 -27.44 -33.96
C ALA A 3 -62.43 -26.41 -34.08
N SER A 4 -62.42 -25.51 -33.10
CA SER A 4 -61.29 -24.72 -32.59
C SER A 4 -60.62 -23.74 -33.55
N HIS A 5 -60.20 -22.57 -33.06
CA HIS A 5 -58.79 -22.28 -32.78
C HIS A 5 -58.70 -21.01 -31.91
N ALA A 6 -57.94 -21.15 -30.83
CA ALA A 6 -57.79 -20.19 -29.75
C ALA A 6 -56.85 -19.03 -30.10
N ALA A 7 -57.11 -17.91 -29.43
CA ALA A 7 -56.33 -16.68 -29.43
C ALA A 7 -54.89 -16.87 -28.93
N HIS A 8 -53.91 -16.25 -29.58
CA HIS A 8 -52.63 -15.91 -28.98
C HIS A 8 -52.13 -14.58 -29.54
N ALA A 9 -52.28 -13.52 -28.74
CA ALA A 9 -51.60 -12.24 -28.95
C ALA A 9 -50.17 -12.37 -28.41
N LEU A 10 -49.17 -12.27 -29.28
CA LEU A 10 -47.76 -12.32 -28.91
C LEU A 10 -47.20 -10.89 -28.92
N HIS A 11 -47.24 -10.20 -27.77
CA HIS A 11 -46.42 -9.02 -27.51
C HIS A 11 -45.21 -9.47 -26.68
N ALA A 12 -44.12 -9.85 -27.34
CA ALA A 12 -42.82 -9.99 -26.68
C ALA A 12 -42.07 -8.68 -26.81
N LEU A 13 -42.17 -7.86 -25.76
CA LEU A 13 -41.43 -6.63 -25.55
C LEU A 13 -39.93 -6.96 -25.47
N ALA A 14 -39.17 -6.65 -26.51
CA ALA A 14 -37.72 -6.76 -26.51
C ALA A 14 -37.12 -5.64 -25.64
N CYS A 15 -37.00 -5.87 -24.34
CA CYS A 15 -36.22 -5.04 -23.44
C CYS A 15 -34.73 -5.30 -23.70
N ALA A 16 -34.12 -4.50 -24.57
CA ALA A 16 -32.67 -4.48 -24.77
C ALA A 16 -32.00 -3.95 -23.49
N ALA A 17 -31.47 -4.85 -22.66
CA ALA A 17 -30.59 -4.48 -21.56
C ALA A 17 -29.24 -4.03 -22.13
N MET A 18 -29.09 -2.73 -22.34
CA MET A 18 -27.79 -2.11 -22.53
C MET A 18 -27.03 -2.21 -21.21
N LEU A 19 -26.16 -3.23 -21.09
CA LEU A 19 -25.12 -3.24 -20.08
C LEU A 19 -24.18 -2.06 -20.38
N ALA A 20 -24.40 -0.93 -19.69
CA ALA A 20 -23.38 0.08 -19.59
C ALA A 20 -22.19 -0.53 -18.85
N THR A 21 -21.18 -0.98 -19.59
CA THR A 21 -19.85 -1.23 -19.03
C THR A 21 -19.33 0.12 -18.57
N ALA A 22 -19.54 0.45 -17.30
CA ALA A 22 -18.83 1.55 -16.68
C ALA A 22 -17.34 1.21 -16.83
N ASN A 23 -16.64 1.90 -17.72
CA ASN A 23 -15.19 1.82 -17.78
C ASN A 23 -14.68 2.27 -16.42
N ALA A 24 -14.24 1.31 -15.60
CA ALA A 24 -13.62 1.63 -14.33
C ALA A 24 -12.40 2.51 -14.64
N ARG A 25 -12.36 3.71 -14.07
CA ARG A 25 -11.19 4.57 -14.22
C ARG A 25 -9.96 3.84 -13.67
N PRO A 26 -8.77 4.00 -14.26
CA PRO A 26 -7.56 3.48 -13.65
C PRO A 26 -7.37 4.05 -12.24
N PHE A 27 -6.88 3.22 -11.32
CA PHE A 27 -6.49 3.69 -9.99
C PHE A 27 -5.41 4.76 -10.09
N THR A 28 -5.44 5.69 -9.14
CA THR A 28 -4.50 6.81 -9.01
C THR A 28 -3.82 6.78 -7.64
N LEU A 29 -2.70 7.48 -7.47
CA LEU A 29 -2.03 7.59 -6.17
C LEU A 29 -2.92 8.26 -5.12
N ALA A 30 -3.72 9.25 -5.55
CA ALA A 30 -4.64 9.98 -4.69
C ALA A 30 -5.71 9.07 -4.05
N ASP A 31 -6.06 7.97 -4.72
CA ASP A 31 -6.99 6.98 -4.19
C ASP A 31 -6.46 6.25 -2.93
N LEU A 32 -5.16 6.36 -2.66
CA LEU A 32 -4.46 5.75 -1.54
C LEU A 32 -3.95 6.77 -0.51
N ASP A 33 -4.30 8.05 -0.61
CA ASP A 33 -3.78 9.11 0.28
C ASP A 33 -4.04 8.85 1.78
N TRP A 34 -5.05 8.05 2.09
CA TRP A 34 -5.33 7.63 3.46
C TRP A 34 -4.22 6.82 4.14
N ILE A 35 -3.24 6.28 3.38
CA ILE A 35 -2.08 5.56 3.92
C ILE A 35 -0.96 6.49 4.37
N GLU A 36 -0.95 7.75 3.92
CA GLU A 36 0.11 8.70 4.22
C GLU A 36 0.35 8.87 5.72
N GLY A 37 1.62 8.97 6.11
CA GLY A 37 2.08 9.17 7.47
C GLY A 37 2.96 8.04 7.97
N THR A 38 3.29 8.12 9.26
CA THR A 38 4.09 7.10 9.96
C THR A 38 3.19 6.21 10.78
N TRP A 39 3.47 4.91 10.74
CA TRP A 39 2.75 3.84 11.43
C TRP A 39 3.75 3.04 12.26
N ARG A 40 3.41 2.72 13.51
CA ARG A 40 4.29 2.05 14.45
C ARG A 40 3.61 0.87 15.11
N ALA A 41 4.36 -0.20 15.29
CA ALA A 41 3.95 -1.35 16.07
C ALA A 41 4.95 -1.58 17.20
N VAL A 42 4.44 -1.92 18.38
CA VAL A 42 5.25 -2.37 19.51
C VAL A 42 4.58 -3.60 20.08
N GLN A 43 5.34 -4.68 20.21
CA GLN A 43 4.87 -5.94 20.77
C GLN A 43 5.93 -6.50 21.72
N THR A 44 5.49 -7.18 22.77
CA THR A 44 6.38 -7.93 23.67
C THR A 44 5.91 -9.36 23.65
N ASP A 45 6.80 -10.28 23.27
CA ASP A 45 6.46 -11.71 23.26
C ASP A 45 6.38 -12.29 24.68
N ALA A 46 5.91 -13.54 24.81
CA ALA A 46 5.75 -14.20 26.11
C ALA A 46 7.07 -14.38 26.89
N THR A 47 8.23 -14.24 26.23
CA THR A 47 9.55 -14.29 26.86
C THR A 47 10.03 -12.93 27.34
N GLY A 48 9.24 -11.87 27.14
CA GLY A 48 9.58 -10.49 27.50
C GLY A 48 10.42 -9.78 26.44
N VAL A 49 10.65 -10.39 25.27
CA VAL A 49 11.44 -9.74 24.21
C VAL A 49 10.56 -8.77 23.45
N ARG A 50 10.98 -7.49 23.46
CA ARG A 50 10.33 -6.41 22.73
C ARG A 50 10.69 -6.44 21.24
N SER A 51 9.67 -6.30 20.40
CA SER A 51 9.77 -6.10 18.96
C SER A 51 9.08 -4.80 18.58
N GLU A 52 9.66 -4.08 17.64
CA GLU A 52 9.12 -2.84 17.11
C GLU A 52 9.13 -2.90 15.59
N ALA A 53 8.14 -2.26 14.99
CA ALA A 53 8.15 -1.99 13.57
C ALA A 53 7.71 -0.56 13.30
N GLU A 54 8.23 0.02 12.24
CA GLU A 54 7.85 1.33 11.77
C GLU A 54 7.72 1.29 10.25
N GLU A 55 6.59 1.77 9.75
CA GLU A 55 6.27 1.90 8.33
C GLU A 55 5.93 3.37 8.08
N HIS A 56 6.42 3.93 6.98
CA HIS A 56 6.13 5.29 6.60
C HIS A 56 5.78 5.39 5.14
N TRP A 57 4.78 6.21 4.83
CA TRP A 57 4.40 6.59 3.48
C TRP A 57 4.38 8.10 3.38
N GLY A 58 5.20 8.66 2.48
CA GLY A 58 5.24 10.10 2.23
C GLY A 58 4.07 10.59 1.37
N ALA A 59 4.01 11.89 1.11
CA ALA A 59 3.08 12.44 0.13
C ALA A 59 3.42 11.96 -1.29
N ALA A 60 2.41 11.90 -2.16
CA ALA A 60 2.64 11.66 -3.58
C ALA A 60 3.28 12.90 -4.23
N ILE A 61 4.39 12.72 -4.93
CA ILE A 61 5.11 13.75 -5.69
C ILE A 61 5.40 13.20 -7.08
N GLY A 62 4.90 13.89 -8.12
CA GLY A 62 4.98 13.39 -9.49
C GLY A 62 4.22 12.07 -9.67
N GLU A 63 4.86 11.08 -10.28
CA GLU A 63 4.28 9.75 -10.53
C GLU A 63 4.47 8.74 -9.39
N SER A 64 4.98 9.17 -8.22
CA SER A 64 5.29 8.24 -7.12
C SER A 64 5.02 8.77 -5.71
N ARG A 65 4.92 7.83 -4.77
CA ARG A 65 4.95 8.02 -3.33
C ARG A 65 6.03 7.09 -2.77
N LEU A 66 6.95 7.64 -1.99
CA LEU A 66 8.00 6.87 -1.34
C LEU A 66 7.53 6.32 0.00
N GLY A 67 7.98 5.12 0.32
CA GLY A 67 7.78 4.50 1.62
C GLY A 67 9.04 3.79 2.10
N TRP A 68 9.02 3.44 3.38
CA TRP A 68 10.05 2.63 4.00
C TRP A 68 9.49 1.89 5.21
N PHE A 69 10.11 0.76 5.49
CA PHE A 69 9.82 -0.06 6.66
C PHE A 69 11.09 -0.39 7.44
N ARG A 70 10.94 -0.55 8.75
CA ARG A 70 11.99 -1.04 9.66
C ARG A 70 11.41 -2.01 10.66
N SER A 71 12.04 -3.17 10.82
CA SER A 71 11.79 -4.12 11.91
C SER A 71 12.95 -4.15 12.91
N VAL A 72 12.64 -4.12 14.20
CA VAL A 72 13.58 -4.22 15.32
C VAL A 72 13.12 -5.31 16.27
N ARG A 73 14.05 -6.09 16.82
CA ARG A 73 13.78 -7.06 17.89
C ARG A 73 14.93 -7.05 18.89
N ALA A 74 14.61 -7.03 20.18
CA ALA A 74 15.59 -6.93 21.27
C ALA A 74 16.56 -5.74 21.11
N GLY A 75 16.06 -4.60 20.61
CA GLY A 75 16.87 -3.40 20.37
C GLY A 75 17.76 -3.44 19.13
N GLU A 76 17.76 -4.55 18.37
CA GLU A 76 18.55 -4.67 17.14
C GLU A 76 17.67 -4.65 15.90
N ALA A 77 18.10 -3.91 14.87
CA ALA A 77 17.47 -3.96 13.57
C ALA A 77 17.54 -5.38 12.98
N ARG A 78 16.42 -5.83 12.41
CA ARG A 78 16.29 -7.14 11.77
C ARG A 78 16.38 -7.01 10.26
N PHE A 79 15.59 -6.12 9.69
CA PHE A 79 15.58 -5.81 8.27
C PHE A 79 14.87 -4.47 8.02
N TYR A 80 15.00 -3.98 6.79
CA TYR A 80 14.39 -2.77 6.28
C TYR A 80 13.71 -3.05 4.95
N GLU A 81 12.79 -2.17 4.55
CA GLU A 81 12.27 -2.12 3.19
C GLU A 81 12.42 -0.71 2.63
N PHE A 82 12.76 -0.63 1.35
CA PHE A 82 12.59 0.58 0.55
C PHE A 82 11.43 0.35 -0.40
N GLU A 83 10.46 1.26 -0.37
CA GLU A 83 9.19 1.06 -1.04
C GLU A 83 8.86 2.24 -1.97
N VAL A 84 8.34 1.92 -3.14
CA VAL A 84 7.90 2.92 -4.12
C VAL A 84 6.52 2.54 -4.61
N MET A 85 5.53 3.33 -4.23
CA MET A 85 4.21 3.29 -4.84
C MET A 85 4.24 4.16 -6.10
N ARG A 86 3.98 3.59 -7.27
CA ARG A 86 4.02 4.32 -8.54
C ARG A 86 2.80 4.05 -9.41
N ARG A 87 2.49 5.01 -10.27
CA ARG A 87 1.47 4.88 -11.30
C ARG A 87 2.10 4.63 -12.65
N ASP A 88 1.55 3.69 -13.42
CA ASP A 88 1.83 3.50 -14.83
C ASP A 88 0.53 3.36 -15.65
N SER A 89 0.64 2.98 -16.92
CA SER A 89 -0.50 2.83 -17.84
C SER A 89 -1.54 1.80 -17.40
N ALA A 90 -1.17 0.83 -16.56
CA ALA A 90 -2.08 -0.22 -16.10
C ALA A 90 -2.66 0.05 -14.68
N GLY A 91 -2.39 1.20 -14.06
CA GLY A 91 -2.83 1.54 -12.68
C GLY A 91 -1.70 1.80 -11.67
N VAL A 92 -1.93 1.48 -10.39
CA VAL A 92 -0.98 1.69 -9.27
C VAL A 92 -0.30 0.38 -8.85
N SER A 93 1.00 0.42 -8.59
CA SER A 93 1.76 -0.71 -8.02
C SER A 93 2.65 -0.25 -6.87
N VAL A 94 2.95 -1.17 -5.96
CA VAL A 94 3.91 -0.99 -4.88
C VAL A 94 5.12 -1.88 -5.18
N HIS A 95 6.29 -1.24 -5.26
CA HIS A 95 7.58 -1.89 -5.44
C HIS A 95 8.26 -1.99 -4.10
N VAL A 96 8.69 -3.19 -3.72
CA VAL A 96 9.34 -3.43 -2.41
C VAL A 96 10.69 -4.08 -2.64
N LYS A 97 11.72 -3.54 -2.00
CA LYS A 97 13.04 -4.16 -1.92
C LYS A 97 13.43 -4.31 -0.46
N HIS A 98 13.80 -5.52 -0.07
CA HIS A 98 14.14 -5.82 1.31
C HIS A 98 15.65 -5.78 1.51
N PHE A 99 16.06 -5.32 2.69
CA PHE A 99 17.45 -5.22 3.07
C PHE A 99 17.68 -5.82 4.45
N GLY A 100 18.74 -6.60 4.60
CA GLY A 100 19.22 -7.05 5.90
C GLY A 100 19.66 -5.88 6.80
N ARG A 101 19.97 -6.19 8.06
CA ARG A 101 20.52 -5.22 9.03
C ARG A 101 21.74 -4.46 8.49
N ASP A 102 22.57 -5.13 7.69
CA ASP A 102 23.79 -4.64 7.05
C ASP A 102 23.53 -3.93 5.71
N VAL A 103 22.26 -3.73 5.35
CA VAL A 103 21.83 -3.13 4.09
C VAL A 103 22.16 -3.98 2.86
N THR A 104 22.37 -5.29 3.03
CA THR A 104 22.45 -6.23 1.92
C THR A 104 21.05 -6.56 1.40
N GLY A 105 20.81 -6.37 0.09
CA GLY A 105 19.51 -6.63 -0.54
C GLY A 105 19.16 -8.12 -0.61
N TRP A 106 17.88 -8.47 -0.45
CA TRP A 106 17.40 -9.85 -0.60
C TRP A 106 17.11 -10.21 -2.06
N GLU A 107 16.53 -9.29 -2.80
CA GLU A 107 16.29 -9.42 -4.23
C GLU A 107 17.58 -9.23 -5.04
N ALA A 108 17.60 -9.71 -6.29
CA ALA A 108 18.68 -9.39 -7.21
C ALA A 108 18.80 -7.87 -7.41
N PRO A 109 19.99 -7.33 -7.75
CA PRO A 109 20.22 -5.89 -7.84
C PRO A 109 19.19 -5.14 -8.71
N ASP A 110 18.76 -5.75 -9.80
CA ASP A 110 17.83 -5.26 -10.81
C ASP A 110 16.36 -5.70 -10.61
N SER A 111 16.03 -6.29 -9.46
CA SER A 111 14.67 -6.75 -9.16
C SER A 111 14.12 -6.21 -7.84
N ALA A 112 12.79 -6.28 -7.75
CA ALA A 112 11.96 -5.93 -6.61
C ALA A 112 10.67 -6.76 -6.67
N SER A 113 10.04 -6.98 -5.50
CA SER A 113 8.66 -7.44 -5.44
C SER A 113 7.75 -6.34 -5.97
N VAL A 114 6.69 -6.71 -6.70
CA VAL A 114 5.80 -5.77 -7.39
C VAL A 114 4.36 -6.18 -7.17
N PHE A 115 3.71 -5.50 -6.24
CA PHE A 115 2.32 -5.72 -5.87
C PHE A 115 1.42 -4.75 -6.63
N ARG A 116 0.57 -5.29 -7.51
CA ARG A 116 -0.36 -4.49 -8.34
C ARG A 116 -1.69 -4.29 -7.63
N LEU A 117 -2.19 -3.06 -7.56
CA LEU A 117 -3.52 -2.79 -7.01
C LEU A 117 -4.60 -3.40 -7.93
N VAL A 118 -5.35 -4.38 -7.41
CA VAL A 118 -6.42 -5.08 -8.15
C VAL A 118 -7.81 -4.72 -7.66
N ARG A 119 -7.94 -4.26 -6.42
CA ARG A 119 -9.21 -3.83 -5.85
C ARG A 119 -8.99 -2.75 -4.80
N LEU A 120 -9.89 -1.77 -4.82
CA LEU A 120 -9.89 -0.64 -3.90
C LEU A 120 -11.30 -0.45 -3.32
N GLY A 121 -11.37 -0.30 -2.00
CA GLY A 121 -12.51 0.22 -1.26
C GLY A 121 -12.14 1.53 -0.55
N GLU A 122 -13.00 2.03 0.33
CA GLU A 122 -12.82 3.35 0.96
C GLU A 122 -11.50 3.52 1.72
N ARG A 123 -11.13 2.53 2.54
CA ARG A 123 -9.87 2.48 3.31
C ARG A 123 -9.27 1.08 3.28
N GLU A 124 -9.43 0.42 2.14
CA GLU A 124 -8.99 -0.95 1.90
C GLU A 124 -8.41 -1.05 0.50
N ALA A 125 -7.22 -1.61 0.40
CA ALA A 125 -6.55 -1.85 -0.88
C ALA A 125 -6.05 -3.29 -0.93
N LEU A 126 -6.25 -3.94 -2.08
CA LEU A 126 -5.77 -5.29 -2.32
C LEU A 126 -4.86 -5.31 -3.52
N PHE A 127 -3.71 -5.93 -3.30
CA PHE A 127 -2.65 -6.00 -4.27
C PHE A 127 -2.26 -7.44 -4.55
N GLU A 128 -1.75 -7.67 -5.76
CA GLU A 128 -1.26 -8.97 -6.19
C GLU A 128 0.12 -8.89 -6.83
N ASP A 129 1.06 -9.77 -6.46
CA ASP A 129 2.27 -10.05 -7.24
C ASP A 129 2.15 -11.46 -7.83
N ALA A 130 1.85 -11.54 -9.12
CA ALA A 130 1.70 -12.81 -9.83
C ALA A 130 2.99 -13.66 -9.88
N ARG A 131 4.15 -13.07 -9.55
CA ARG A 131 5.45 -13.75 -9.52
C ARG A 131 5.79 -14.28 -8.13
N ASP A 132 5.14 -13.78 -7.07
CA ASP A 132 5.36 -14.23 -5.71
C ASP A 132 4.62 -15.55 -5.46
N THR A 133 5.39 -16.64 -5.39
CA THR A 133 4.86 -17.99 -5.15
C THR A 133 4.59 -18.29 -3.68
N ARG A 134 4.96 -17.39 -2.76
CA ARG A 134 4.82 -17.56 -1.32
C ARG A 134 3.67 -16.74 -0.77
N TYR A 135 3.63 -15.45 -1.06
CA TYR A 135 2.63 -14.48 -0.58
C TYR A 135 2.09 -13.58 -1.72
N PRO A 136 1.37 -14.14 -2.70
CA PRO A 136 0.93 -13.39 -3.88
C PRO A 136 -0.08 -12.29 -3.58
N HIS A 137 -0.77 -12.30 -2.44
CA HIS A 137 -1.81 -11.31 -2.14
C HIS A 137 -1.46 -10.48 -0.91
N MET A 138 -1.47 -9.16 -1.07
CA MET A 138 -1.29 -8.19 0.00
C MET A 138 -2.56 -7.37 0.19
N ARG A 139 -2.97 -7.19 1.45
CA ARG A 139 -4.12 -6.38 1.83
C ARG A 139 -3.71 -5.30 2.78
N TRP A 140 -4.10 -4.07 2.51
CA TRP A 140 -4.04 -2.95 3.44
C TRP A 140 -5.43 -2.57 3.89
N LEU A 141 -5.59 -2.35 5.19
CA LEU A 141 -6.83 -1.93 5.79
C LEU A 141 -6.56 -0.87 6.85
N VAL A 142 -7.16 0.32 6.69
CA VAL A 142 -7.12 1.33 7.75
C VAL A 142 -8.47 1.41 8.46
N ARG A 143 -8.41 1.44 9.79
CA ARG A 143 -9.55 1.59 10.71
C ARG A 143 -9.20 2.63 11.77
N GLY A 144 -9.78 3.82 11.66
CA GLY A 144 -9.36 4.96 12.48
C GLY A 144 -7.88 5.28 12.25
N ASP A 145 -7.09 5.13 13.30
CA ASP A 145 -5.63 5.29 13.33
C ASP A 145 -4.86 3.96 13.37
N SER A 146 -5.51 2.85 13.01
CA SER A 146 -4.86 1.55 12.89
C SER A 146 -4.70 1.14 11.43
N LEU A 147 -3.48 0.75 11.05
CA LEU A 147 -3.16 0.10 9.78
C LEU A 147 -2.99 -1.40 10.01
N HIS A 148 -3.67 -2.20 9.21
CA HIS A 148 -3.51 -3.64 9.16
C HIS A 148 -3.03 -4.07 7.78
N VAL A 149 -1.87 -4.71 7.73
CA VAL A 149 -1.29 -5.30 6.52
C VAL A 149 -1.39 -6.82 6.64
N THR A 150 -1.95 -7.47 5.63
CA THR A 150 -2.06 -8.93 5.58
C THR A 150 -1.42 -9.46 4.31
N LEU A 151 -0.46 -10.38 4.44
CA LEU A 151 0.11 -11.15 3.33
C LEU A 151 -0.46 -12.57 3.35
N THR A 152 -1.23 -12.91 2.33
CA THR A 152 -1.91 -14.22 2.24
C THR A 152 -1.05 -15.19 1.46
N SER A 153 -0.83 -16.39 2.01
CA SER A 153 0.02 -17.38 1.38
C SER A 153 -0.65 -18.05 0.19
N ALA A 154 0.13 -18.37 -0.85
CA ALA A 154 -0.32 -19.21 -1.96
C ALA A 154 -0.62 -20.65 -1.51
N LYS A 155 0.01 -21.12 -0.42
CA LYS A 155 -0.17 -22.49 0.08
C LYS A 155 -1.52 -22.61 0.81
N PRO A 156 -2.44 -23.49 0.36
CA PRO A 156 -3.71 -23.68 1.05
C PRO A 156 -3.53 -24.07 2.52
N GLY A 157 -4.29 -23.44 3.40
CA GLY A 157 -4.27 -23.67 4.84
C GLY A 157 -3.04 -23.09 5.58
N ALA A 158 -2.10 -22.44 4.89
CA ALA A 158 -1.02 -21.72 5.57
C ALA A 158 -1.53 -20.44 6.21
N ARG A 159 -0.99 -20.09 7.38
CA ARG A 159 -1.34 -18.85 8.08
C ARG A 159 -0.86 -17.64 7.28
N ALA A 160 -1.71 -16.63 7.16
CA ALA A 160 -1.31 -15.32 6.65
C ALA A 160 -0.31 -14.65 7.61
N LEU A 161 0.55 -13.80 7.06
CA LEU A 161 1.31 -12.85 7.88
C LEU A 161 0.43 -11.63 8.12
N GLU A 162 0.37 -11.19 9.37
CA GLU A 162 -0.49 -10.09 9.80
C GLU A 162 0.37 -9.10 10.58
N PHE A 163 0.36 -7.85 10.12
CA PHE A 163 1.06 -6.74 10.74
C PHE A 163 0.02 -5.68 11.12
N GLY A 164 0.07 -5.24 12.37
CA GLY A 164 -0.84 -4.23 12.91
C GLY A 164 -0.04 -3.07 13.46
N PHE A 165 -0.36 -1.86 13.00
CA PHE A 165 0.33 -0.63 13.36
C PHE A 165 -0.69 0.40 13.84
N ALA A 166 -0.24 1.30 14.72
CA ALA A 166 -0.94 2.51 15.08
C ALA A 166 -0.28 3.71 14.40
N ARG A 167 -1.06 4.68 13.95
CA ARG A 167 -0.55 5.94 13.42
C ARG A 167 0.29 6.63 14.49
N ALA A 168 1.50 7.03 14.12
CA ALA A 168 2.33 7.84 14.98
C ALA A 168 1.74 9.26 15.06
N GLN A 169 1.68 9.83 16.26
CA GLN A 169 1.48 11.26 16.41
C GLN A 169 2.61 11.99 15.65
N PRO A 170 2.34 13.15 15.01
CA PRO A 170 3.43 14.03 14.61
C PRO A 170 4.35 14.25 15.81
N PRO A 171 5.68 14.33 15.62
CA PRO A 171 6.54 14.76 16.71
C PRO A 171 5.97 16.06 17.27
N ALA A 172 5.92 16.19 18.60
CA ALA A 172 5.57 17.46 19.22
C ALA A 172 6.41 18.55 18.55
N ALA A 173 5.79 19.66 18.15
CA ALA A 173 6.48 20.74 17.46
C ALA A 173 7.77 21.04 18.24
N ALA A 174 8.92 20.97 17.54
CA ALA A 174 10.17 21.34 18.15
C ALA A 174 10.00 22.76 18.71
N PRO A 175 10.48 23.05 19.94
CA PRO A 175 10.49 24.42 20.43
C PRO A 175 11.16 25.31 19.38
N GLU A 176 10.53 26.44 19.09
CA GLU A 176 10.96 27.37 18.05
C GLU A 176 12.45 27.68 18.25
N ALA A 177 13.27 27.37 17.26
CA ALA A 177 14.70 27.59 17.35
C ALA A 177 14.95 29.09 17.62
N PRO A 178 15.86 29.46 18.55
CA PRO A 178 16.19 30.85 18.76
C PRO A 178 16.65 31.47 17.43
N LYS A 179 16.05 32.61 17.08
CA LYS A 179 16.31 33.33 15.82
C LYS A 179 17.81 33.52 15.65
N ALA A 180 18.39 32.93 14.61
CA ALA A 180 19.81 33.04 14.34
C ALA A 180 20.19 34.53 14.18
N PRO A 181 21.33 34.97 14.74
CA PRO A 181 21.85 36.30 14.44
C PRO A 181 22.15 36.40 12.94
N ALA A 182 21.89 37.57 12.35
CA ALA A 182 22.12 37.81 10.93
C ALA A 182 23.58 37.49 10.56
N GLY A 183 23.76 36.44 9.75
CA GLY A 183 25.07 36.07 9.22
C GLY A 183 25.57 37.10 8.19
N PRO A 184 26.89 37.24 8.00
CA PRO A 184 27.44 38.14 6.99
C PRO A 184 27.08 37.66 5.57
N ALA A 185 26.96 38.63 4.66
CA ALA A 185 26.55 38.42 3.27
C ALA A 185 27.38 37.31 2.57
N GLY A 186 26.67 36.37 1.94
CA GLY A 186 27.25 35.19 1.29
C GLY A 186 28.12 35.50 0.08
N ARG A 187 29.13 34.64 -0.13
CA ARG A 187 29.96 34.58 -1.36
C ARG A 187 29.12 33.94 -2.48
N PRO A 188 29.24 34.40 -3.75
CA PRO A 188 28.45 33.85 -4.85
C PRO A 188 28.79 32.37 -5.12
N GLU A 189 27.74 31.58 -5.34
CA GLU A 189 27.82 30.18 -5.76
C GLU A 189 28.19 30.06 -7.24
N HIS A 190 28.96 29.03 -7.60
CA HIS A 190 29.26 28.69 -8.98
C HIS A 190 28.12 27.86 -9.58
N PRO A 191 27.70 28.12 -10.84
CA PRO A 191 26.64 27.36 -11.49
C PRO A 191 27.12 25.98 -11.94
N GLU A 192 26.18 25.02 -11.91
CA GLU A 192 26.29 23.66 -12.47
C GLU A 192 26.54 23.65 -13.98
#